data_AF-A0EHM2-F1
#
_entry.id   AF-A0EHM2-F1
#
_cell.length_a   1.000
_cell.length_b   1.000
_cell.length_c   1.000
_cell.angle_alpha   90.00
_cell.angle_beta   90.00
_cell.angle_gamma   90.00
#
_symmetry.space_group_name_H-M   'P 1'
#
loop_
_entity.id
_entity.type
_entity.pdbx_description
1 polymer ?
#
loop_
_entity_poly.entity_id
_entity_poly.type
_entity_poly.pdbx_seq_one_letter_code
_entity_poly.pdbx_strand_id
1 'polypeptide(L)'
;MDPAKQYLVNCVQALLNLPQTPQGLASGQTLDKFMIAQEKKSLILQYMQGQGLKLFNPSKVDELNPQTKLIAITKIDTDVITEDNYFTNLTVQLLSPNVVTELSNHLSMIYQPLMGAGVDEKIKKKLSGFKQVLQGLQDNDFDNVQTEQRNISRPIDEIEQWLRISQSATSSESQQRTANQVCQIYQKVTQLWKDVKQLEINKFSDLLDQTLVCLDELYTQQLYNEQKLSGMLSSMYNQIIIKLQNIIPQGQQIFSNSQQQKLLLLECQKVIRMFGENLRKYFEYDWKINPNLQEFEQIEKRLSDLIELRSIYEELKRSNIDQDFFKELFEVNPFMSIGQDSLFNVAYKKVLNNLETAEQDIINLLRQQVFKQQVMKENPLQTIREMQRWTGLLSRNTIQKHFLTERDSLITSITNMISKIEQEFNTRSGAAFLDDGEEEKLPYQIGFSKNIHQIVWCKSLIGKVKRIIQLIQQLFSDIKKSALIYSYVLKSYKISLII
;
A
#
# COMPACT_ATOMS: atom_id res chain seq x y z
N MET A 1 4.49 -39.25 -40.03
CA MET A 1 4.24 -38.16 -39.07
C MET A 1 3.72 -38.80 -37.80
N ASP A 2 4.15 -38.31 -36.64
CA ASP A 2 3.63 -38.73 -35.34
C ASP A 2 2.08 -38.60 -35.31
N PRO A 3 1.33 -39.65 -34.91
CA PRO A 3 -0.14 -39.65 -34.86
C PRO A 3 -0.72 -38.47 -34.07
N ALA A 4 -0.05 -38.08 -32.98
CA ALA A 4 -0.50 -36.98 -32.13
C ALA A 4 -0.32 -35.62 -32.81
N LYS A 5 0.71 -35.47 -33.64
CA LYS A 5 0.93 -34.27 -34.46
C LYS A 5 -0.10 -34.16 -35.58
N GLN A 6 -0.45 -35.29 -36.21
CA GLN A 6 -1.52 -35.32 -37.21
C GLN A 6 -2.88 -34.97 -36.60
N TYR A 7 -3.18 -35.46 -35.40
CA TYR A 7 -4.40 -35.10 -34.69
C TYR A 7 -4.51 -33.60 -34.46
N LEU A 8 -3.48 -32.95 -33.91
CA LEU A 8 -3.48 -31.50 -33.68
C LEU A 8 -3.62 -30.69 -34.98
N VAL A 9 -2.94 -31.10 -36.06
CA VAL A 9 -3.05 -30.43 -37.37
C VAL A 9 -4.46 -30.56 -37.93
N ASN A 10 -5.09 -31.73 -37.80
CA ASN A 10 -6.46 -31.97 -38.24
C ASN A 10 -7.47 -31.18 -37.41
N CYS A 11 -7.29 -31.07 -36.09
CA CYS A 11 -8.12 -30.24 -35.22
C CYS A 11 -8.02 -28.75 -35.58
N VAL A 12 -6.81 -28.25 -35.83
CA VAL A 12 -6.59 -26.86 -36.26
C VAL A 12 -7.22 -26.61 -37.64
N GLN A 13 -7.12 -27.56 -38.56
CA GLN A 13 -7.75 -27.46 -39.88
C GLN A 13 -9.29 -27.42 -39.78
N ALA A 14 -9.88 -28.30 -38.96
CA ALA A 14 -11.31 -28.34 -38.74
C ALA A 14 -11.84 -27.07 -38.06
N LEU A 15 -11.11 -26.53 -37.07
CA LEU A 15 -11.50 -25.31 -36.35
C LEU A 15 -11.42 -24.04 -37.22
N LEU A 16 -10.49 -24.00 -38.18
CA LEU A 16 -10.30 -22.86 -39.07
C LEU A 16 -11.04 -22.99 -40.43
N ASN A 17 -11.69 -24.13 -40.71
CA ASN A 17 -12.31 -24.46 -41.99
C ASN A 17 -11.35 -24.25 -43.19
N LEU A 18 -10.10 -24.73 -43.08
CA LEU A 18 -9.10 -24.54 -44.14
C LEU A 18 -9.21 -25.62 -45.24
N PRO A 19 -9.15 -25.24 -46.53
CA PRO A 19 -9.24 -26.16 -47.66
C PRO A 19 -7.97 -27.04 -47.84
N GLN A 20 -6.85 -26.69 -47.19
CA GLN A 20 -5.62 -27.48 -47.21
C GLN A 20 -5.01 -27.57 -45.80
N THR A 21 -4.33 -28.68 -45.51
CA THR A 21 -3.58 -28.88 -44.27
C THR A 21 -2.49 -27.80 -44.14
N PRO A 22 -2.38 -27.08 -43.01
CA PRO A 22 -1.35 -26.07 -42.83
C PRO A 22 0.05 -26.70 -42.73
N GLN A 23 0.76 -26.74 -43.86
CA GLN A 23 2.06 -27.41 -43.99
C GLN A 23 3.13 -26.83 -43.05
N GLY A 24 3.08 -25.52 -42.74
CA GLY A 24 4.02 -24.86 -41.82
C GLY A 24 3.88 -25.28 -40.34
N LEU A 25 2.70 -25.76 -39.93
CA LEU A 25 2.51 -26.33 -38.59
C LEU A 25 2.98 -27.79 -38.57
N ALA A 26 2.74 -28.52 -39.66
CA ALA A 26 3.09 -29.92 -39.80
C ALA A 26 4.62 -30.15 -39.92
N SER A 27 5.36 -29.20 -40.49
CA SER A 27 6.82 -29.25 -40.62
C SER A 27 7.60 -28.57 -39.48
N GLY A 28 6.92 -27.83 -38.59
CA GLY A 28 7.56 -27.07 -37.51
C GLY A 28 8.01 -27.92 -36.31
N GLN A 29 9.21 -27.64 -35.78
CA GLN A 29 9.75 -28.24 -34.54
C GLN A 29 9.03 -27.76 -33.26
N THR A 30 8.17 -26.75 -33.38
CA THR A 30 7.49 -26.11 -32.24
C THR A 30 6.50 -27.05 -31.57
N LEU A 31 5.73 -27.81 -32.34
CA LEU A 31 4.82 -28.82 -31.81
C LEU A 31 5.61 -29.95 -31.16
N ASP A 32 6.69 -30.42 -31.80
CA ASP A 32 7.51 -31.51 -31.25
C ASP A 32 8.13 -31.12 -29.90
N LYS A 33 8.62 -29.88 -29.77
CA LYS A 33 9.11 -29.32 -28.50
C LYS A 33 8.00 -29.15 -27.46
N PHE A 34 6.77 -28.80 -27.87
CA PHE A 34 5.63 -28.70 -26.97
C PHE A 34 5.21 -30.08 -26.45
N MET A 35 5.18 -31.10 -27.29
CA MET A 35 4.77 -32.46 -26.91
C MET A 35 5.72 -33.09 -25.88
N ILE A 36 7.03 -32.82 -25.99
CA ILE A 36 8.08 -33.36 -25.12
C ILE A 36 8.26 -32.55 -23.82
N ALA A 37 8.05 -31.22 -23.86
CA ALA A 37 8.30 -30.38 -22.69
C ALA A 37 7.25 -30.59 -21.57
N GLN A 38 7.72 -30.95 -20.37
CA GLN A 38 6.91 -31.10 -19.15
C GLN A 38 6.51 -29.74 -18.54
N GLU A 39 7.30 -28.68 -18.79
CA GLU A 39 7.07 -27.35 -18.21
C GLU A 39 6.01 -26.52 -18.97
N LYS A 40 5.76 -26.82 -20.25
CA LYS A 40 4.85 -26.03 -21.10
C LYS A 40 3.45 -26.65 -21.15
N LYS A 41 2.53 -26.09 -20.37
CA LYS A 41 1.12 -26.51 -20.32
C LYS A 41 0.25 -25.96 -21.46
N SER A 42 0.63 -24.85 -22.07
CA SER A 42 -0.17 -24.20 -23.12
C SER A 42 0.66 -23.67 -24.29
N LEU A 43 0.09 -23.76 -25.49
CA LEU A 43 0.63 -23.22 -26.74
C LEU A 43 -0.46 -22.40 -27.41
N ILE A 44 -0.19 -21.11 -27.68
CA ILE A 44 -1.14 -20.22 -28.36
C ILE A 44 -0.61 -19.92 -29.77
N LEU A 45 -1.45 -20.16 -30.77
CA LEU A 45 -1.20 -19.89 -32.18
C LEU A 45 -2.10 -18.76 -32.66
N GLN A 46 -1.57 -17.87 -33.49
CA GLN A 46 -2.31 -16.80 -34.14
C GLN A 46 -2.48 -17.14 -35.62
N TYR A 47 -3.72 -17.10 -36.09
CA TYR A 47 -4.07 -17.27 -37.49
C TYR A 47 -4.50 -15.94 -38.11
N MET A 48 -3.89 -15.58 -39.23
CA MET A 48 -4.28 -14.47 -40.09
C MET A 48 -4.58 -14.97 -41.50
N GLN A 49 -5.76 -14.64 -42.03
CA GLN A 49 -6.12 -14.93 -43.42
C GLN A 49 -5.07 -14.30 -44.36
N GLY A 50 -4.41 -15.13 -45.16
CA GLY A 50 -3.36 -14.71 -46.10
C GLY A 50 -1.92 -14.75 -45.58
N GLN A 51 -1.67 -14.78 -44.26
CA GLN A 51 -0.30 -14.80 -43.68
C GLN A 51 0.08 -16.12 -42.98
N GLY A 52 -0.87 -17.04 -42.80
CA GLY A 52 -0.63 -18.35 -42.18
C GLY A 52 -0.65 -18.35 -40.65
N LEU A 53 -0.16 -19.43 -40.04
CA LEU A 53 -0.12 -19.64 -38.59
C LEU A 53 1.21 -19.17 -38.01
N LYS A 54 1.16 -18.36 -36.95
CA LYS A 54 2.33 -17.88 -36.19
C LYS A 54 2.17 -18.21 -34.71
N LEU A 55 3.29 -18.35 -33.99
CA LEU A 55 3.29 -18.43 -32.53
C LEU A 55 2.87 -17.08 -31.94
N PHE A 56 1.92 -17.11 -31.02
CA PHE A 56 1.52 -15.91 -30.30
C PHE A 56 2.61 -15.48 -29.32
N ASN A 57 3.01 -14.20 -29.38
CA ASN A 57 4.01 -13.64 -28.48
C ASN A 57 3.34 -12.67 -27.50
N PRO A 58 3.30 -13.00 -26.19
CA PRO A 58 2.59 -12.19 -25.18
C PRO A 58 3.19 -10.80 -24.93
N SER A 59 4.34 -10.47 -25.51
CA SER A 59 4.93 -9.12 -25.43
C SER A 59 4.42 -8.14 -26.49
N LYS A 60 3.52 -8.55 -27.41
CA LYS A 60 2.96 -7.71 -28.49
C LYS A 60 1.42 -7.72 -28.48
N VAL A 61 0.80 -7.64 -27.31
CA VAL A 61 -0.66 -7.73 -27.13
C VAL A 61 -1.39 -6.52 -27.72
N ASP A 62 -0.73 -5.38 -27.85
CA ASP A 62 -1.35 -4.10 -28.23
C ASP A 62 -1.78 -3.99 -29.72
N GLU A 63 -1.48 -4.98 -30.57
CA GLU A 63 -1.76 -4.95 -32.03
C GLU A 63 -2.55 -6.19 -32.53
N LEU A 64 -3.46 -6.74 -31.72
CA LEU A 64 -4.33 -7.83 -32.18
C LEU A 64 -5.42 -7.27 -33.12
N ASN A 65 -5.22 -7.41 -34.43
CA ASN A 65 -6.24 -7.10 -35.43
C ASN A 65 -7.55 -7.87 -35.12
N PRO A 66 -8.74 -7.23 -35.23
CA PRO A 66 -10.03 -7.85 -34.90
C PRO A 66 -10.39 -9.05 -35.79
N GLN A 67 -9.70 -9.25 -36.91
CA GLN A 67 -9.86 -10.41 -37.80
C GLN A 67 -8.90 -11.58 -37.47
N THR A 68 -8.03 -11.43 -36.47
CA THR A 68 -7.13 -12.51 -36.05
C THR A 68 -7.88 -13.55 -35.23
N LYS A 69 -7.67 -14.83 -35.52
CA LYS A 69 -8.20 -15.94 -34.71
C LYS A 69 -7.07 -16.53 -33.89
N LEU A 70 -7.29 -16.72 -32.60
CA LEU A 70 -6.32 -17.33 -31.70
C LEU A 70 -6.70 -18.78 -31.45
N ILE A 71 -5.72 -19.68 -31.37
CA ILE A 71 -5.93 -21.10 -31.05
C ILE A 71 -5.07 -21.43 -29.85
N ALA A 72 -5.70 -21.87 -28.76
CA ALA A 72 -5.01 -22.38 -27.60
C ALA A 72 -5.02 -23.92 -27.62
N ILE A 73 -3.83 -24.51 -27.56
CA ILE A 73 -3.63 -25.95 -27.36
C ILE A 73 -3.10 -26.11 -25.94
N THR A 74 -3.83 -26.82 -25.07
CA THR A 74 -3.45 -27.01 -23.68
C THR A 74 -3.36 -28.47 -23.31
N LYS A 75 -2.38 -28.82 -22.48
CA LYS A 75 -2.25 -30.13 -21.86
C LYS A 75 -3.01 -30.15 -20.54
N ILE A 76 -3.73 -31.24 -20.27
CA ILE A 76 -4.46 -31.42 -19.00
C ILE A 76 -3.47 -31.82 -17.90
N ASP A 77 -2.56 -32.74 -18.20
CA ASP A 77 -1.49 -33.25 -17.34
C ASP A 77 -0.10 -32.87 -17.90
N THR A 78 0.91 -32.80 -17.05
CA THR A 78 2.29 -32.41 -17.40
C THR A 78 3.10 -33.50 -18.12
N ASP A 79 2.51 -34.67 -18.35
CA ASP A 79 3.20 -35.82 -18.91
C ASP A 79 3.48 -35.68 -20.40
N VAL A 80 4.48 -36.45 -20.88
CA VAL A 80 4.81 -36.53 -22.30
C VAL A 80 3.62 -37.13 -23.03
N ILE A 81 3.20 -36.49 -24.12
CA ILE A 81 2.06 -36.96 -24.90
C ILE A 81 2.54 -38.10 -25.80
N THR A 82 2.08 -39.31 -25.52
CA THR A 82 2.34 -40.53 -26.27
C THR A 82 1.16 -40.87 -27.20
N GLU A 83 1.35 -41.87 -28.07
CA GLU A 83 0.30 -42.39 -28.97
C GLU A 83 -0.96 -42.88 -28.23
N ASP A 84 -0.89 -43.13 -26.92
CA ASP A 84 -2.04 -43.60 -26.15
C ASP A 84 -2.81 -42.46 -25.44
N ASN A 85 -2.22 -41.28 -25.27
CA ASN A 85 -2.76 -40.22 -24.38
C ASN A 85 -3.11 -38.91 -25.10
N TYR A 86 -2.91 -38.83 -26.42
CA TYR A 86 -3.09 -37.57 -27.14
C TYR A 86 -4.54 -37.13 -27.32
N PHE A 87 -5.52 -38.03 -27.28
CA PHE A 87 -6.94 -37.69 -27.37
C PHE A 87 -7.54 -37.21 -26.04
N THR A 88 -7.02 -37.72 -24.92
CA THR A 88 -7.55 -37.48 -23.58
C THR A 88 -6.86 -36.31 -22.88
N ASN A 89 -5.59 -36.06 -23.20
CA ASN A 89 -4.75 -35.10 -22.48
C ASN A 89 -4.57 -33.75 -23.20
N LEU A 90 -5.18 -33.57 -24.39
CA LEU A 90 -5.08 -32.34 -25.18
C LEU A 90 -6.44 -31.69 -25.36
N THR A 91 -6.52 -30.39 -25.10
CA THR A 91 -7.69 -29.57 -25.46
C THR A 91 -7.27 -28.49 -26.44
N VAL A 92 -8.01 -28.38 -27.54
CA VAL A 92 -7.80 -27.38 -28.59
C VAL A 92 -9.00 -26.44 -28.60
N GLN A 93 -8.77 -25.15 -28.38
CA GLN A 93 -9.80 -24.13 -28.29
C GLN A 93 -9.53 -22.99 -29.27
N LEU A 94 -10.59 -22.54 -29.94
CA LEU A 94 -10.57 -21.32 -30.74
C LEU A 94 -10.98 -20.15 -29.83
N LEU A 95 -10.11 -19.15 -29.72
CA LEU A 95 -10.32 -17.97 -28.89
C LEU A 95 -10.58 -16.75 -29.77
N SER A 96 -11.58 -15.95 -29.40
CA SER A 96 -11.77 -14.59 -29.92
C SER A 96 -10.56 -13.71 -29.58
N PRO A 97 -10.18 -12.76 -30.45
CA PRO A 97 -9.15 -11.77 -30.15
C PRO A 97 -9.56 -10.87 -28.98
N ASN A 98 -10.85 -10.73 -28.69
CA ASN A 98 -11.33 -9.99 -27.52
C ASN A 98 -11.40 -10.92 -26.29
N VAL A 99 -10.30 -10.92 -25.53
CA VAL A 99 -10.09 -11.74 -24.33
C VAL A 99 -11.19 -11.56 -23.28
N VAL A 100 -11.72 -10.34 -23.12
CA VAL A 100 -12.76 -10.05 -22.12
C VAL A 100 -14.09 -10.71 -22.52
N THR A 101 -14.46 -10.63 -23.80
CA THR A 101 -15.64 -11.32 -24.36
C THR A 101 -15.52 -12.83 -24.28
N GLU A 102 -14.37 -13.37 -24.66
CA GLU A 102 -14.12 -14.81 -24.63
C GLU A 102 -14.21 -15.36 -23.21
N LEU A 103 -13.63 -14.64 -22.25
CA LEU A 103 -13.61 -15.07 -20.85
C LEU A 103 -15.01 -14.98 -20.21
N SER A 104 -15.78 -13.94 -20.50
CA SER A 104 -17.18 -13.84 -20.05
C SER A 104 -18.07 -14.93 -20.64
N ASN A 105 -17.86 -15.26 -21.93
CA ASN A 105 -18.59 -16.32 -22.61
C ASN A 105 -18.24 -17.70 -22.04
N HIS A 106 -16.95 -17.99 -21.83
CA HIS A 106 -16.50 -19.22 -21.18
C HIS A 106 -17.10 -19.38 -19.78
N LEU A 107 -17.08 -18.32 -18.97
CA LEU A 107 -17.67 -18.33 -17.63
C LEU A 107 -19.18 -18.57 -17.68
N SER A 108 -19.89 -17.94 -18.62
CA SER A 108 -21.35 -17.98 -18.70
C SER A 108 -21.90 -19.26 -19.34
N MET A 109 -21.23 -19.77 -20.38
CA MET A 109 -21.74 -20.87 -21.21
C MET A 109 -21.17 -22.23 -20.80
N ILE A 110 -19.94 -22.27 -20.28
CA ILE A 110 -19.28 -23.54 -19.95
C ILE A 110 -19.26 -23.74 -18.43
N TYR A 111 -18.68 -22.80 -17.69
CA TYR A 111 -18.48 -23.01 -16.25
C TYR A 111 -19.77 -22.83 -15.44
N GLN A 112 -20.62 -21.87 -15.77
CA GLN A 112 -21.84 -21.63 -15.00
C GLN A 112 -22.83 -22.83 -15.01
N PRO A 113 -23.11 -23.51 -16.14
CA PRO A 113 -23.91 -24.73 -16.15
C PRO A 113 -23.23 -25.89 -15.42
N LEU A 114 -21.91 -26.06 -15.57
CA LEU A 114 -21.16 -27.14 -14.93
C LEU A 114 -21.09 -27.00 -13.40
N MET A 115 -21.25 -25.78 -12.87
CA MET A 115 -21.30 -25.51 -11.43
C MET A 115 -22.66 -25.80 -10.77
N GLY A 116 -23.67 -26.23 -11.55
CA GLY A 116 -25.02 -26.51 -11.04
C GLY A 116 -25.09 -27.61 -9.98
N ALA A 117 -24.19 -28.61 -10.04
CA ALA A 117 -24.18 -29.75 -9.13
C ALA A 117 -22.79 -29.95 -8.49
N GLY A 118 -22.67 -29.68 -7.18
CA GLY A 118 -21.49 -30.06 -6.37
C GLY A 118 -20.45 -28.96 -6.06
N VAL A 119 -20.59 -27.74 -6.58
CA VAL A 119 -19.63 -26.65 -6.34
C VAL A 119 -20.06 -25.75 -5.17
N ASP A 120 -19.11 -25.43 -4.28
CA ASP A 120 -19.27 -24.55 -3.11
C ASP A 120 -19.93 -23.20 -3.46
N GLU A 121 -20.93 -22.80 -2.66
CA GLU A 121 -21.59 -21.49 -2.77
C GLU A 121 -20.63 -20.31 -2.79
N LYS A 122 -19.49 -20.40 -2.07
CA LYS A 122 -18.48 -19.33 -2.07
C LYS A 122 -17.84 -19.14 -3.44
N ILE A 123 -17.61 -20.22 -4.18
CA ILE A 123 -17.05 -20.18 -5.53
C ILE A 123 -18.10 -19.61 -6.50
N LYS A 124 -19.37 -19.99 -6.34
CA LYS A 124 -20.49 -19.43 -7.12
C LYS A 124 -20.60 -17.92 -6.93
N LYS A 125 -20.53 -17.41 -5.69
CA LYS A 125 -20.58 -15.97 -5.38
C LYS A 125 -19.39 -15.19 -5.96
N LYS A 126 -18.17 -15.73 -5.86
CA LYS A 126 -16.98 -15.08 -6.43
C LYS A 126 -17.03 -15.04 -7.96
N LEU A 127 -17.48 -16.11 -8.61
CA LEU A 127 -17.60 -16.16 -10.06
C LEU A 127 -18.74 -15.30 -10.60
N SER A 128 -19.87 -15.20 -9.87
CA SER A 128 -20.94 -14.26 -10.24
C SER A 128 -20.48 -12.80 -10.12
N GLY A 129 -19.72 -12.47 -9.07
CA GLY A 129 -19.12 -11.14 -8.92
C GLY A 129 -18.12 -10.85 -10.03
N PHE A 130 -17.25 -11.81 -10.36
CA PHE A 130 -16.28 -11.66 -11.44
C PHE A 130 -16.94 -11.52 -12.82
N LYS A 131 -18.02 -12.27 -13.09
CA LYS A 131 -18.84 -12.12 -14.30
C LYS A 131 -19.46 -10.72 -14.39
N GLN A 132 -20.00 -10.18 -13.30
CA GLN A 132 -20.54 -8.82 -13.29
C GLN A 132 -19.48 -7.77 -13.64
N VAL A 133 -18.26 -7.94 -13.13
CA VAL A 133 -17.12 -7.06 -13.47
C VAL A 133 -16.77 -7.17 -14.96
N LEU A 134 -16.70 -8.39 -15.51
CA LEU A 134 -16.38 -8.60 -16.92
C LEU A 134 -17.46 -8.09 -17.88
N GLN A 135 -18.73 -8.24 -17.53
CA GLN A 135 -19.84 -7.67 -18.30
C GLN A 135 -19.80 -6.13 -18.27
N GLY A 136 -19.49 -5.55 -17.11
CA GLY A 136 -19.31 -4.10 -16.99
C GLY A 136 -18.15 -3.54 -17.82
N LEU A 137 -17.14 -4.36 -18.16
CA LEU A 137 -16.04 -3.97 -19.04
C LEU A 137 -16.40 -4.08 -20.54
N GLN A 138 -17.43 -4.87 -20.88
CA GLN A 138 -17.92 -5.08 -22.25
C GLN A 138 -18.94 -4.03 -22.68
N ASP A 139 -19.78 -3.55 -21.76
CA ASP A 139 -20.79 -2.52 -22.00
C ASP A 139 -20.21 -1.09 -22.16
N ASN A 140 -18.96 -0.99 -22.65
CA ASN A 140 -18.40 0.28 -23.14
C ASN A 140 -18.91 0.62 -24.57
N ASP A 141 -19.90 -0.13 -25.10
CA ASP A 141 -20.67 0.30 -26.26
C ASP A 141 -21.76 1.32 -25.85
N PHE A 142 -21.65 2.48 -26.48
CA PHE A 142 -22.07 3.81 -26.00
C PHE A 142 -23.58 4.13 -25.98
N ASP A 143 -24.50 3.17 -26.11
CA ASP A 143 -25.88 3.53 -26.52
C ASP A 143 -27.06 3.05 -25.65
N ASN A 144 -26.86 2.50 -24.45
CA ASN A 144 -27.99 2.17 -23.57
C ASN A 144 -28.05 3.03 -22.30
N VAL A 145 -28.93 4.03 -22.37
CA VAL A 145 -29.37 5.00 -21.35
C VAL A 145 -30.10 4.34 -20.15
N GLN A 146 -29.87 3.07 -19.83
CA GLN A 146 -30.62 2.37 -18.76
C GLN A 146 -29.79 1.60 -17.73
N THR A 147 -28.54 2.00 -17.51
CA THR A 147 -27.80 1.63 -16.30
C THR A 147 -27.14 2.87 -15.68
N GLU A 148 -27.95 3.74 -15.09
CA GLU A 148 -27.51 4.93 -14.32
C GLU A 148 -26.72 4.60 -13.03
N GLN A 149 -26.26 3.35 -12.83
CA GLN A 149 -25.73 2.88 -11.53
C GLN A 149 -24.47 2.01 -11.58
N ARG A 150 -23.78 1.85 -12.71
CA ARG A 150 -22.57 1.01 -12.74
C ARG A 150 -21.42 1.68 -13.50
N ASN A 151 -20.25 1.70 -12.86
CA ASN A 151 -18.91 1.99 -13.39
C ASN A 151 -18.42 3.45 -13.40
N ILE A 152 -18.48 4.15 -12.27
CA ILE A 152 -17.48 5.21 -12.00
C ILE A 152 -16.17 4.52 -11.60
N SER A 153 -15.36 4.13 -12.58
CA SER A 153 -14.07 3.47 -12.32
C SER A 153 -13.05 4.47 -11.77
N ARG A 154 -13.20 5.75 -12.09
CA ARG A 154 -12.37 6.85 -11.61
C ARG A 154 -13.22 8.07 -11.24
N PRO A 155 -12.81 8.89 -10.26
CA PRO A 155 -13.47 10.15 -9.92
C PRO A 155 -13.66 11.11 -11.11
N ILE A 156 -12.76 11.07 -12.10
CA ILE A 156 -12.88 11.87 -13.32
C ILE A 156 -14.04 11.42 -14.23
N ASP A 157 -14.38 10.13 -14.22
CA ASP A 157 -15.44 9.58 -15.06
C ASP A 157 -16.80 10.13 -14.63
N GLU A 158 -17.00 10.33 -13.31
CA GLU A 158 -18.21 10.96 -12.77
C GLU A 158 -18.30 12.44 -13.18
N ILE A 159 -17.19 13.18 -13.11
CA ILE A 159 -17.13 14.58 -13.54
C ILE A 159 -17.44 14.70 -15.04
N GLU A 160 -16.87 13.80 -15.87
CA GLU A 160 -17.15 13.76 -17.30
C GLU A 160 -18.59 13.37 -17.62
N GLN A 161 -19.19 12.47 -16.83
CA GLN A 161 -20.60 12.13 -16.97
C GLN A 161 -21.50 13.36 -16.74
N TRP A 162 -21.24 14.14 -15.69
CA TRP A 162 -21.97 15.37 -15.43
C TRP A 162 -21.77 16.43 -16.52
N LEU A 163 -20.57 16.52 -17.09
CA LEU A 163 -20.28 17.38 -18.23
C LEU A 163 -21.07 16.96 -19.49
N ARG A 164 -21.23 15.65 -19.72
CA ARG A 164 -22.04 15.14 -20.84
C ARG A 164 -23.52 15.43 -20.63
N ILE A 165 -24.03 15.27 -19.41
CA ILE A 165 -25.44 15.58 -19.09
C ILE A 165 -25.74 17.07 -19.27
N SER A 166 -24.80 17.96 -18.94
CA SER A 166 -24.99 19.40 -19.16
C SER A 166 -24.98 19.80 -20.64
N GLN A 167 -24.28 19.05 -21.49
CA GLN A 167 -24.15 19.29 -22.93
C GLN A 167 -25.18 18.52 -23.77
N SER A 168 -25.87 17.54 -23.18
CA SER A 168 -26.83 16.67 -23.85
C SER A 168 -28.12 17.41 -24.19
N ALA A 169 -28.50 17.43 -25.48
CA ALA A 169 -29.76 18.00 -25.95
C ALA A 169 -31.00 17.16 -25.60
N THR A 170 -30.82 15.91 -25.15
CA THR A 170 -31.92 14.98 -24.79
C THR A 170 -32.25 14.99 -23.30
N SER A 171 -31.44 15.64 -22.47
CA SER A 171 -31.64 15.73 -21.01
C SER A 171 -32.63 16.85 -20.65
N SER A 172 -33.40 16.66 -19.57
CA SER A 172 -34.39 17.67 -19.16
C SER A 172 -33.71 18.97 -18.71
N GLU A 173 -34.40 20.10 -18.84
CA GLU A 173 -33.87 21.42 -18.46
C GLU A 173 -33.49 21.48 -16.96
N SER A 174 -34.21 20.73 -16.10
CA SER A 174 -33.87 20.57 -14.68
C SER A 174 -32.57 19.77 -14.48
N GLN A 175 -32.39 18.67 -15.22
CA GLN A 175 -31.17 17.86 -15.16
C GLN A 175 -29.94 18.64 -15.66
N GLN A 176 -30.08 19.45 -16.71
CA GLN A 176 -29.00 20.31 -17.21
C GLN A 176 -28.60 21.38 -16.17
N ARG A 177 -29.56 22.00 -15.46
CA ARG A 177 -29.28 22.96 -14.38
C ARG A 177 -28.53 22.32 -13.22
N THR A 178 -28.99 21.15 -12.76
CA THR A 178 -28.32 20.35 -11.73
C THR A 178 -26.91 19.95 -12.16
N ALA A 179 -26.74 19.47 -13.39
CA ALA A 179 -25.43 19.09 -13.94
C ALA A 179 -24.46 20.28 -14.00
N ASN A 180 -24.94 21.48 -14.35
CA ASN A 180 -24.13 22.69 -14.35
C ASN A 180 -23.67 23.09 -12.95
N GLN A 181 -24.53 22.98 -11.93
CA GLN A 181 -24.17 23.23 -10.53
C GLN A 181 -23.11 22.24 -10.04
N VAL A 182 -23.30 20.95 -10.32
CA VAL A 182 -22.33 19.89 -9.98
C VAL A 182 -20.98 20.14 -10.66
N CYS A 183 -20.98 20.52 -11.95
CA CYS A 183 -19.75 20.85 -12.67
C CYS A 183 -19.02 22.05 -12.06
N GLN A 184 -19.74 23.09 -11.61
CA GLN A 184 -19.14 24.27 -10.96
C GLN A 184 -18.45 23.90 -9.65
N ILE A 185 -19.05 23.00 -8.85
CA ILE A 185 -18.44 22.54 -7.60
C ILE A 185 -17.16 21.74 -7.88
N TYR A 186 -17.20 20.84 -8.88
CA TYR A 186 -16.02 20.02 -9.23
C TYR A 186 -14.92 20.75 -10.00
N GLN A 187 -15.18 21.93 -10.58
CA GLN A 187 -14.18 22.67 -11.37
C GLN A 187 -12.83 22.83 -10.65
N LYS A 188 -12.85 22.96 -9.33
CA LYS A 188 -11.65 23.10 -8.48
C LYS A 188 -10.75 21.86 -8.50
N VAL A 189 -11.34 20.66 -8.60
CA VAL A 189 -10.63 19.38 -8.51
C VAL A 189 -10.50 18.66 -9.85
N THR A 190 -11.25 19.06 -10.89
CA THR A 190 -11.27 18.40 -12.21
C THR A 190 -9.88 18.27 -12.83
N GLN A 191 -9.08 19.34 -12.85
CA GLN A 191 -7.73 19.27 -13.45
C GLN A 191 -6.79 18.40 -12.63
N LEU A 192 -6.88 18.47 -11.31
CA LEU A 192 -6.07 17.64 -10.41
C LEU A 192 -6.38 16.15 -10.59
N TRP A 193 -7.66 15.78 -10.76
CA TRP A 193 -8.09 14.40 -11.05
C TRP A 193 -7.63 13.89 -12.43
N LYS A 194 -7.56 14.76 -13.45
CA LYS A 194 -6.99 14.42 -14.77
C LYS A 194 -5.50 14.07 -14.68
N ASP A 195 -4.76 14.84 -13.89
CA ASP A 195 -3.30 14.70 -13.76
C ASP A 195 -2.86 13.76 -12.62
N VAL A 196 -3.78 12.97 -12.02
CA VAL A 196 -3.50 12.07 -10.88
C VAL A 196 -2.31 11.14 -11.10
N LYS A 197 -2.11 10.66 -12.33
CA LYS A 197 -0.97 9.78 -12.65
C LYS A 197 0.37 10.50 -12.46
N GLN A 198 0.44 11.78 -12.79
CA GLN A 198 1.66 12.60 -12.71
C GLN A 198 1.80 13.30 -11.35
N LEU A 199 0.73 13.36 -10.55
CA LEU A 199 0.74 14.01 -9.25
C LEU A 199 1.69 13.33 -8.25
N GLU A 200 2.47 14.12 -7.54
CA GLU A 200 3.34 13.66 -6.45
C GLU A 200 2.50 13.24 -5.23
N ILE A 201 2.98 12.24 -4.47
CA ILE A 201 2.21 11.67 -3.33
C ILE A 201 1.92 12.70 -2.24
N ASN A 202 2.83 13.65 -2.01
CA ASN A 202 2.68 14.72 -1.02
C ASN A 202 1.51 15.66 -1.34
N LYS A 203 1.26 15.94 -2.62
CA LYS A 203 0.13 16.77 -3.11
C LYS A 203 -1.16 15.98 -3.22
N PHE A 204 -1.09 14.65 -3.18
CA PHE A 204 -2.27 13.78 -3.22
C PHE A 204 -3.14 13.99 -1.97
N SER A 205 -2.52 14.32 -0.83
CA SER A 205 -3.21 14.72 0.41
C SER A 205 -4.15 15.90 0.15
N ASP A 206 -3.64 16.99 -0.41
CA ASP A 206 -4.41 18.21 -0.66
C ASP A 206 -5.55 17.97 -1.67
N LEU A 207 -5.33 17.09 -2.67
CA LEU A 207 -6.37 16.68 -3.61
C LEU A 207 -7.53 15.97 -2.90
N LEU A 208 -7.22 15.03 -2.01
CA LEU A 208 -8.26 14.30 -1.27
C LEU A 208 -9.07 15.25 -0.39
N ASP A 209 -8.40 16.16 0.32
CA ASP A 209 -9.08 17.14 1.19
C ASP A 209 -9.99 18.07 0.38
N GLN A 210 -9.49 18.62 -0.74
CA GLN A 210 -10.30 19.47 -1.62
C GLN A 210 -11.50 18.70 -2.21
N THR A 211 -11.30 17.43 -2.55
CA THR A 211 -12.37 16.58 -3.11
C THR A 211 -13.44 16.28 -2.05
N LEU A 212 -13.04 16.01 -0.81
CA LEU A 212 -13.98 15.81 0.30
C LEU A 212 -14.81 17.07 0.58
N VAL A 213 -14.21 18.27 0.50
CA VAL A 213 -14.95 19.53 0.60
C VAL A 213 -15.98 19.68 -0.52
N CYS A 214 -15.62 19.34 -1.77
CA CYS A 214 -16.57 19.32 -2.88
C CYS A 214 -17.71 18.33 -2.65
N LEU A 215 -17.43 17.13 -2.13
CA LEU A 215 -18.45 16.11 -1.84
C LEU A 215 -19.40 16.55 -0.72
N ASP A 216 -18.88 17.24 0.29
CA ASP A 216 -19.68 17.82 1.37
C ASP A 216 -20.62 18.93 0.86
N GLU A 217 -20.12 19.79 -0.02
CA GLU A 217 -20.93 20.81 -0.69
C GLU A 217 -22.04 20.17 -1.55
N LEU A 218 -21.74 19.11 -2.30
CA LEU A 218 -22.70 18.36 -3.12
C LEU A 218 -23.77 17.65 -2.29
N TYR A 219 -23.38 17.11 -1.13
CA TYR A 219 -24.30 16.45 -0.20
C TYR A 219 -25.22 17.47 0.48
N THR A 220 -24.66 18.57 0.98
CA THR A 220 -25.41 19.65 1.64
C THR A 220 -26.44 20.29 0.70
N GLN A 221 -26.10 20.44 -0.58
CA GLN A 221 -27.02 20.97 -1.60
C GLN A 221 -28.03 19.93 -2.13
N GLN A 222 -28.06 18.72 -1.57
CA GLN A 222 -28.91 17.59 -2.01
C GLN A 222 -28.77 17.22 -3.49
N LEU A 223 -27.62 17.53 -4.09
CA LEU A 223 -27.30 17.17 -5.48
C LEU A 223 -26.85 15.71 -5.57
N TYR A 224 -26.26 15.18 -4.49
CA TYR A 224 -25.78 13.80 -4.38
C TYR A 224 -26.64 13.00 -3.41
N ASN A 225 -26.95 11.75 -3.79
CA ASN A 225 -27.54 10.77 -2.88
C ASN A 225 -26.45 9.94 -2.18
N GLU A 226 -26.83 9.24 -1.12
CA GLU A 226 -25.92 8.40 -0.35
C GLU A 226 -25.17 7.36 -1.20
N GLN A 227 -25.83 6.81 -2.23
CA GLN A 227 -25.24 5.81 -3.12
C GLN A 227 -24.14 6.39 -4.03
N LYS A 228 -24.36 7.56 -4.63
CA LYS A 228 -23.36 8.25 -5.46
C LYS A 228 -22.15 8.64 -4.63
N LEU A 229 -22.38 9.15 -3.42
CA LEU A 229 -21.30 9.51 -2.51
C LEU A 229 -20.46 8.28 -2.12
N SER A 230 -21.11 7.16 -1.77
CA SER A 230 -20.42 5.88 -1.53
C SER A 230 -19.61 5.39 -2.74
N GLY A 231 -20.17 5.51 -3.95
CA GLY A 231 -19.51 5.16 -5.20
C GLY A 231 -18.26 6.01 -5.46
N MET A 232 -18.35 7.32 -5.27
CA MET A 232 -17.25 8.25 -5.44
C MET A 232 -16.13 7.99 -4.42
N LEU A 233 -16.46 7.76 -3.15
CA LEU A 233 -15.48 7.38 -2.12
C LEU A 233 -14.78 6.06 -2.44
N SER A 234 -15.53 5.06 -2.93
CA SER A 234 -14.98 3.79 -3.39
C SER A 234 -14.06 3.97 -4.62
N SER A 235 -14.40 4.90 -5.51
CA SER A 235 -13.58 5.23 -6.67
C SER A 235 -12.28 5.93 -6.26
N MET A 236 -12.35 6.89 -5.34
CA MET A 236 -11.17 7.54 -4.74
C MET A 236 -10.27 6.53 -4.05
N TYR A 237 -10.85 5.59 -3.29
CA TYR A 237 -10.12 4.48 -2.68
C TYR A 237 -9.34 3.65 -3.69
N ASN A 238 -10.01 3.22 -4.77
CA ASN A 238 -9.37 2.42 -5.82
C ASN A 238 -8.24 3.21 -6.50
N GLN A 239 -8.40 4.52 -6.70
CA GLN A 239 -7.33 5.36 -7.23
C GLN A 239 -6.14 5.47 -6.27
N ILE A 240 -6.39 5.58 -4.96
CA ILE A 240 -5.33 5.52 -3.94
C ILE A 240 -4.57 4.20 -4.06
N ILE A 241 -5.26 3.06 -4.08
CA ILE A 241 -4.61 1.74 -4.21
C ILE A 241 -3.76 1.66 -5.47
N ILE A 242 -4.32 2.02 -6.62
CA ILE A 242 -3.62 1.96 -7.91
C ILE A 242 -2.38 2.87 -7.86
N LYS A 243 -2.52 4.07 -7.30
CA LYS A 243 -1.41 5.02 -7.14
C LYS A 243 -0.32 4.43 -6.24
N LEU A 244 -0.68 3.81 -5.11
CA LEU A 244 0.27 3.15 -4.20
C LEU A 244 0.97 1.98 -4.87
N GLN A 245 0.24 1.12 -5.59
CA GLN A 245 0.81 -0.02 -6.32
C GLN A 245 1.81 0.41 -7.41
N ASN A 246 1.59 1.57 -8.03
CA ASN A 246 2.47 2.11 -9.06
C ASN A 246 3.70 2.84 -8.49
N ILE A 247 3.54 3.50 -7.35
CA ILE A 247 4.60 4.29 -6.72
C ILE A 247 5.53 3.41 -5.87
N ILE A 248 4.96 2.49 -5.10
CA ILE A 248 5.72 1.64 -4.20
C ILE A 248 6.42 0.57 -5.05
N PRO A 249 7.77 0.50 -5.02
CA PRO A 249 8.51 -0.54 -5.71
C PRO A 249 8.03 -1.93 -5.28
N GLN A 250 8.21 -2.94 -6.11
CA GLN A 250 7.74 -4.30 -5.79
C GLN A 250 8.87 -5.15 -5.20
N GLY A 251 8.50 -6.07 -4.31
CA GLY A 251 9.39 -7.09 -3.78
C GLY A 251 10.61 -6.55 -3.03
N GLN A 252 11.79 -7.07 -3.34
CA GLN A 252 13.06 -6.69 -2.70
C GLN A 252 13.36 -5.18 -2.80
N GLN A 253 12.87 -4.51 -3.85
CA GLN A 253 13.13 -3.09 -4.04
C GLN A 253 12.54 -2.23 -2.91
N ILE A 254 11.47 -2.69 -2.24
CA ILE A 254 10.90 -2.04 -1.04
C ILE A 254 11.93 -1.96 0.08
N PHE A 255 12.87 -2.89 0.13
CA PHE A 255 13.89 -3.02 1.17
C PHE A 255 15.26 -2.52 0.70
N SER A 256 15.33 -1.93 -0.49
CA SER A 256 16.57 -1.34 -0.98
C SER A 256 16.93 -0.09 -0.15
N ASN A 257 18.23 0.14 0.05
CA ASN A 257 18.76 1.08 1.05
C ASN A 257 18.58 2.57 0.68
N SER A 258 17.60 2.92 -0.16
CA SER A 258 17.33 4.30 -0.52
C SER A 258 16.45 4.95 0.55
N GLN A 259 17.01 5.94 1.27
CA GLN A 259 16.25 6.76 2.22
C GLN A 259 14.99 7.37 1.58
N GLN A 260 15.04 7.63 0.28
CA GLN A 260 13.91 8.08 -0.53
C GLN A 260 12.70 7.14 -0.47
N GLN A 261 12.90 5.83 -0.55
CA GLN A 261 11.77 4.89 -0.45
C GLN A 261 11.19 4.80 0.96
N LYS A 262 12.00 4.97 2.00
CA LYS A 262 11.49 5.04 3.38
C LYS A 262 10.59 6.26 3.55
N LEU A 263 11.04 7.42 3.06
CA LEU A 263 10.23 8.64 3.05
C LEU A 263 8.96 8.46 2.22
N LEU A 264 9.05 7.80 1.06
CA LEU A 264 7.91 7.49 0.22
C LEU A 264 6.85 6.67 0.94
N LEU A 265 7.25 5.58 1.62
CA LEU A 265 6.33 4.74 2.40
C LEU A 265 5.67 5.52 3.55
N LEU A 266 6.41 6.40 4.22
CA LEU A 266 5.87 7.26 5.28
C LEU A 266 4.86 8.28 4.74
N GLU A 267 5.13 8.89 3.57
CA GLU A 267 4.16 9.78 2.91
C GLU A 267 2.92 9.02 2.46
N CYS A 268 3.07 7.81 1.91
CA CYS A 268 1.94 6.94 1.57
C CYS A 268 1.08 6.61 2.80
N GLN A 269 1.72 6.25 3.93
CA GLN A 269 1.02 5.98 5.18
C GLN A 269 0.29 7.22 5.70
N LYS A 270 0.91 8.40 5.61
CA LYS A 270 0.32 9.68 6.01
C LYS A 270 -0.94 9.99 5.19
N VAL A 271 -0.88 9.85 3.88
CA VAL A 271 -2.03 10.08 2.98
C VAL A 271 -3.19 9.15 3.33
N ILE A 272 -2.93 7.86 3.55
CA ILE A 272 -3.98 6.89 3.91
C ILE A 272 -4.58 7.18 5.27
N ARG A 273 -3.75 7.51 6.27
CA ARG A 273 -4.21 7.87 7.61
C ARG A 273 -5.09 9.10 7.57
N MET A 274 -4.63 10.16 6.92
CA MET A 274 -5.39 11.41 6.82
C MET A 274 -6.74 11.16 6.15
N PHE A 275 -6.74 10.42 5.03
CA PHE A 275 -7.98 10.10 4.34
C PHE A 275 -8.91 9.24 5.21
N GLY A 276 -8.40 8.21 5.88
CA GLY A 276 -9.17 7.37 6.80
C GLY A 276 -9.74 8.15 8.00
N GLU A 277 -8.96 9.06 8.58
CA GLU A 277 -9.41 9.94 9.67
C GLU A 277 -10.50 10.91 9.21
N ASN A 278 -10.35 11.50 8.03
CA ASN A 278 -11.35 12.39 7.46
C ASN A 278 -12.64 11.63 7.18
N LEU A 279 -12.54 10.44 6.57
CA LEU A 279 -13.69 9.56 6.36
C LEU A 279 -14.42 9.23 7.67
N ARG A 280 -13.69 8.84 8.73
CA ARG A 280 -14.30 8.58 10.06
C ARG A 280 -15.05 9.79 10.58
N LYS A 281 -14.48 11.00 10.50
CA LYS A 281 -15.15 12.23 10.93
C LYS A 281 -16.46 12.46 10.14
N TYR A 282 -16.45 12.28 8.82
CA TYR A 282 -17.65 12.47 8.00
C TYR A 282 -18.74 11.43 8.29
N PHE A 283 -18.37 10.17 8.58
CA PHE A 283 -19.32 9.11 8.93
C PHE A 283 -19.87 9.22 10.36
N GLU A 284 -19.08 9.73 11.31
CA GLU A 284 -19.53 9.96 12.68
C GLU A 284 -20.53 11.11 12.78
N TYR A 285 -20.37 12.15 11.95
CA TYR A 285 -21.16 13.38 12.06
C TYR A 285 -22.46 13.37 11.24
N ASP A 286 -22.50 12.85 10.00
CA ASP A 286 -23.72 12.99 9.16
C ASP A 286 -23.93 11.91 8.08
N TRP A 287 -22.89 11.21 7.62
CA TRP A 287 -23.02 10.25 6.52
C TRP A 287 -23.29 8.84 7.06
N LYS A 288 -24.54 8.37 7.00
CA LYS A 288 -24.94 6.98 7.38
C LYS A 288 -24.35 5.87 6.48
N ILE A 289 -23.39 6.21 5.64
CA ILE A 289 -22.79 5.34 4.65
C ILE A 289 -21.61 4.65 5.31
N ASN A 290 -21.53 3.34 5.17
CA ASN A 290 -20.37 2.56 5.63
C ASN A 290 -19.67 1.96 4.39
N PRO A 291 -18.95 2.76 3.58
CA PRO A 291 -18.10 2.16 2.56
C PRO A 291 -16.97 1.44 3.30
N ASN A 292 -16.55 0.27 2.82
CA ASN A 292 -15.60 -0.69 3.42
C ASN A 292 -14.42 -0.07 4.24
N LEU A 293 -14.68 0.52 5.41
CA LEU A 293 -13.68 1.10 6.32
C LEU A 293 -12.65 0.05 6.72
N GLN A 294 -13.09 -1.21 6.79
CA GLN A 294 -12.23 -2.36 7.03
C GLN A 294 -11.13 -2.52 5.97
N GLU A 295 -11.40 -2.23 4.71
CA GLU A 295 -10.38 -2.35 3.65
C GLU A 295 -9.34 -1.23 3.76
N PHE A 296 -9.76 -0.02 4.15
CA PHE A 296 -8.84 1.09 4.47
C PHE A 296 -7.92 0.75 5.65
N GLU A 297 -8.51 0.29 6.74
CA GLU A 297 -7.77 -0.10 7.95
C GLU A 297 -6.79 -1.24 7.67
N GLN A 298 -7.15 -2.18 6.80
CA GLN A 298 -6.25 -3.24 6.36
C GLN A 298 -5.06 -2.72 5.56
N ILE A 299 -5.24 -1.72 4.70
CA ILE A 299 -4.10 -1.11 3.98
C ILE A 299 -3.23 -0.30 4.93
N GLU A 300 -3.84 0.52 5.79
CA GLU A 300 -3.10 1.32 6.77
C GLU A 300 -2.23 0.42 7.65
N LYS A 301 -2.82 -0.68 8.14
CA LYS A 301 -2.11 -1.70 8.89
C LYS A 301 -0.99 -2.31 8.06
N ARG A 302 -1.26 -2.71 6.80
CA ARG A 302 -0.24 -3.33 5.94
C ARG A 302 0.95 -2.41 5.65
N LEU A 303 0.72 -1.12 5.44
CA LEU A 303 1.80 -0.15 5.32
C LEU A 303 2.59 -0.01 6.61
N SER A 304 1.90 -0.01 7.77
CA SER A 304 2.56 0.04 9.08
C SER A 304 3.45 -1.19 9.29
N ASP A 305 2.94 -2.38 8.99
CA ASP A 305 3.64 -3.65 9.06
C ASP A 305 4.88 -3.65 8.13
N LEU A 306 4.75 -3.13 6.90
CA LEU A 306 5.85 -2.98 5.96
C LEU A 306 6.95 -2.02 6.44
N ILE A 307 6.56 -0.86 6.98
CA ILE A 307 7.51 0.14 7.50
C ILE A 307 8.27 -0.41 8.71
N GLU A 308 7.58 -1.15 9.57
CA GLU A 308 8.20 -1.84 10.71
C GLU A 308 9.19 -2.91 10.23
N LEU A 309 8.76 -3.83 9.37
CA LEU A 309 9.63 -4.88 8.82
C LEU A 309 10.83 -4.31 8.06
N ARG A 310 10.63 -3.22 7.31
CA ARG A 310 11.73 -2.52 6.64
C ARG A 310 12.73 -1.97 7.64
N SER A 311 12.26 -1.37 8.74
CA SER A 311 13.14 -0.84 9.78
C SER A 311 13.94 -1.96 10.45
N ILE A 312 13.30 -3.09 10.74
CA ILE A 312 13.96 -4.30 11.25
C ILE A 312 15.00 -4.81 10.27
N TYR A 313 14.67 -4.93 8.98
CA TYR A 313 15.60 -5.37 7.95
C TYR A 313 16.81 -4.42 7.81
N GLU A 314 16.60 -3.11 7.80
CA GLU A 314 17.68 -2.11 7.76
C GLU A 314 18.61 -2.22 8.97
N GLU A 315 18.06 -2.53 10.15
CA GLU A 315 18.79 -2.72 11.39
C GLU A 315 19.59 -4.02 11.38
N LEU A 316 18.96 -5.13 11.01
CA LEU A 316 19.65 -6.43 10.96
C LEU A 316 20.71 -6.48 9.85
N LYS A 317 20.52 -5.76 8.72
CA LYS A 317 21.54 -5.62 7.68
C LYS A 317 22.84 -4.95 8.18
N ARG A 318 22.77 -4.15 9.25
CA ARG A 318 23.97 -3.57 9.92
C ARG A 318 24.63 -4.55 10.88
N SER A 319 24.02 -5.71 11.10
CA SER A 319 24.47 -6.77 11.99
C SER A 319 24.94 -7.99 11.19
N ASN A 320 25.44 -9.01 11.89
CA ASN A 320 25.80 -10.30 11.30
C ASN A 320 24.66 -11.33 11.39
N ILE A 321 23.45 -10.92 11.77
CA ILE A 321 22.28 -11.80 11.86
C ILE A 321 21.75 -12.06 10.45
N ASP A 322 21.30 -13.28 10.21
CA ASP A 322 20.79 -13.73 8.92
C ASP A 322 19.61 -12.86 8.45
N GLN A 323 19.61 -12.52 7.16
CA GLN A 323 18.55 -11.76 6.48
C GLN A 323 17.67 -12.64 5.60
N ASP A 324 18.00 -13.93 5.46
CA ASP A 324 17.28 -14.85 4.59
C ASP A 324 15.82 -15.04 5.02
N PHE A 325 15.48 -14.66 6.24
CA PHE A 325 14.11 -14.58 6.76
C PHE A 325 13.17 -13.76 5.87
N PHE A 326 13.69 -12.79 5.11
CA PHE A 326 12.90 -11.89 4.28
C PHE A 326 12.75 -12.33 2.81
N LYS A 327 13.43 -13.42 2.38
CA LYS A 327 13.45 -13.85 0.96
C LYS A 327 12.05 -14.05 0.38
N GLU A 328 11.18 -14.77 1.08
CA GLU A 328 9.80 -15.00 0.63
C GLU A 328 8.97 -13.72 0.60
N LEU A 329 9.25 -12.76 1.49
CA LEU A 329 8.58 -11.47 1.47
C LEU A 329 8.97 -10.64 0.24
N PHE A 330 10.19 -10.81 -0.26
CA PHE A 330 10.68 -10.13 -1.47
C PHE A 330 10.02 -10.62 -2.76
N GLU A 331 9.41 -11.80 -2.75
CA GLU A 331 8.73 -12.39 -3.91
C GLU A 331 7.24 -12.00 -3.97
N VAL A 332 6.70 -11.45 -2.89
CA VAL A 332 5.29 -11.12 -2.77
C VAL A 332 5.03 -9.63 -2.99
N ASN A 333 4.03 -9.30 -3.80
CA ASN A 333 3.52 -7.95 -3.87
C ASN A 333 2.54 -7.69 -2.69
N PRO A 334 2.86 -6.75 -1.79
CA PRO A 334 2.07 -6.50 -0.59
C PRO A 334 0.65 -5.98 -0.85
N PHE A 335 0.37 -5.42 -2.03
CA PHE A 335 -0.91 -4.77 -2.34
C PHE A 335 -1.74 -5.50 -3.40
N MET A 336 -1.28 -6.65 -3.93
CA MET A 336 -2.03 -7.43 -4.93
C MET A 336 -3.28 -8.10 -4.36
N SER A 337 -3.29 -8.45 -3.07
CA SER A 337 -4.48 -8.98 -2.38
C SER A 337 -4.55 -8.40 -0.96
N ILE A 338 -5.63 -7.67 -0.68
CA ILE A 338 -5.89 -7.07 0.62
C ILE A 338 -6.94 -7.94 1.31
N GLY A 339 -6.52 -8.68 2.33
CA GLY A 339 -7.37 -9.59 3.10
C GLY A 339 -6.56 -10.33 4.17
N GLN A 340 -7.24 -11.18 4.95
CA GLN A 340 -6.59 -12.00 5.99
C GLN A 340 -5.78 -13.17 5.41
N ASP A 341 -6.16 -13.70 4.25
CA ASP A 341 -5.51 -14.86 3.61
C ASP A 341 -4.56 -14.48 2.47
N SER A 342 -4.04 -13.25 2.46
CA SER A 342 -3.10 -12.82 1.42
C SER A 342 -1.74 -13.52 1.56
N LEU A 343 -1.09 -13.78 0.42
CA LEU A 343 0.29 -14.30 0.37
C LEU A 343 1.26 -13.46 1.21
N PHE A 344 1.00 -12.14 1.28
CA PHE A 344 1.76 -11.22 2.11
C PHE A 344 1.68 -11.59 3.59
N ASN A 345 0.48 -11.88 4.11
CA ASN A 345 0.33 -12.21 5.53
C ASN A 345 1.03 -13.53 5.89
N VAL A 346 1.06 -14.48 4.95
CA VAL A 346 1.79 -15.75 5.11
C VAL A 346 3.30 -15.48 5.22
N ALA A 347 3.86 -14.74 4.25
CA ALA A 347 5.27 -14.36 4.26
C ALA A 347 5.63 -13.52 5.50
N TYR A 348 4.79 -12.54 5.85
CA TYR A 348 4.92 -11.70 7.03
C TYR A 348 4.99 -12.53 8.32
N LYS A 349 4.05 -13.46 8.53
CA LYS A 349 4.05 -14.36 9.70
C LYS A 349 5.31 -15.22 9.75
N LYS A 350 5.79 -15.70 8.61
CA LYS A 350 7.02 -16.48 8.54
C LYS A 350 8.25 -15.66 8.94
N VAL A 351 8.34 -14.40 8.49
CA VAL A 351 9.39 -13.48 8.94
C VAL A 351 9.33 -13.30 10.45
N LEU A 352 8.15 -13.05 11.02
CA LEU A 352 7.99 -12.88 12.46
C LEU A 352 8.43 -14.12 13.26
N ASN A 353 8.03 -15.32 12.84
CA ASN A 353 8.42 -16.57 13.49
C ASN A 353 9.95 -16.78 13.42
N ASN A 354 10.57 -16.49 12.27
CA ASN A 354 12.03 -16.59 12.14
C ASN A 354 12.74 -15.56 13.04
N LEU A 355 12.21 -14.34 13.17
CA LEU A 355 12.74 -13.33 14.10
C LEU A 355 12.62 -13.77 15.56
N GLU A 356 11.59 -14.53 15.93
CA GLU A 356 11.50 -15.15 17.26
C GLU A 356 12.60 -16.20 17.47
N THR A 357 12.92 -16.99 16.45
CA THR A 357 14.04 -17.96 16.57
C THR A 357 15.41 -17.29 16.70
N ALA A 358 15.61 -16.13 16.06
CA ALA A 358 16.84 -15.34 16.14
C ALA A 358 16.89 -14.38 17.35
N GLU A 359 15.90 -14.43 18.23
CA GLU A 359 15.70 -13.41 19.27
C GLU A 359 16.86 -13.32 20.26
N GLN A 360 17.47 -14.45 20.65
CA GLN A 360 18.62 -14.43 21.55
C GLN A 360 19.83 -13.72 20.93
N ASP A 361 20.07 -13.90 19.64
CA ASP A 361 21.15 -13.22 18.93
C ASP A 361 20.88 -11.71 18.83
N ILE A 362 19.62 -11.34 18.58
CA ILE A 362 19.18 -9.94 18.59
C ILE A 362 19.36 -9.31 19.97
N ILE A 363 19.00 -10.02 21.04
CA ILE A 363 19.19 -9.55 22.42
C ILE A 363 20.68 -9.34 22.70
N ASN A 364 21.54 -10.29 22.33
CA ASN A 364 22.98 -10.17 22.53
C ASN A 364 23.55 -8.97 21.75
N LEU A 365 23.11 -8.77 20.50
CA LEU A 365 23.45 -7.61 19.69
C LEU A 365 23.05 -6.30 20.39
N LEU A 366 21.80 -6.16 20.81
CA LEU A 366 21.29 -4.94 21.44
C LEU A 366 21.97 -4.66 22.79
N ARG A 367 22.27 -5.70 23.57
CA ARG A 367 23.03 -5.55 24.82
C ARG A 367 24.42 -4.98 24.56
N GLN A 368 25.09 -5.46 23.51
CA GLN A 368 26.42 -4.99 23.12
C GLN A 368 26.40 -3.62 22.46
N GLN A 369 25.40 -3.28 21.65
CA GLN A 369 25.38 -2.04 20.86
C GLN A 369 24.71 -0.88 21.59
N VAL A 370 23.69 -1.16 22.41
CA VAL A 370 22.84 -0.15 23.04
C VAL A 370 23.06 -0.11 24.55
N PHE A 371 22.89 -1.23 25.25
CA PHE A 371 22.82 -1.27 26.71
C PHE A 371 24.16 -1.53 27.42
N LYS A 372 25.25 -0.92 26.93
CA LYS A 372 26.55 -0.96 27.64
C LYS A 372 26.42 -0.25 28.99
N GLN A 373 26.45 -1.00 30.09
CA GLN A 373 26.13 -0.50 31.44
C GLN A 373 26.92 0.76 31.87
N GLN A 374 28.20 0.86 31.52
CA GLN A 374 29.01 2.04 31.84
C GLN A 374 28.53 3.29 31.08
N VAL A 375 28.28 3.16 29.78
CA VAL A 375 27.80 4.25 28.91
C VAL A 375 26.42 4.75 29.35
N MET A 376 25.54 3.85 29.82
CA MET A 376 24.22 4.22 30.29
C MET A 376 24.24 5.17 31.49
N LYS A 377 25.20 4.98 32.41
CA LYS A 377 25.34 5.81 33.62
C LYS A 377 26.04 7.13 33.33
N GLU A 378 27.10 7.09 32.51
CA GLU A 378 27.92 8.26 32.21
C GLU A 378 27.29 9.17 31.15
N ASN A 379 26.62 8.58 30.14
CA ASN A 379 26.07 9.31 29.01
C ASN A 379 24.70 8.73 28.55
N PRO A 380 23.62 8.98 29.31
CA PRO A 380 22.30 8.45 29.00
C PRO A 380 21.75 8.97 27.66
N LEU A 381 22.11 10.19 27.24
CA LEU A 381 21.69 10.74 25.95
C LEU A 381 22.33 10.02 24.76
N GLN A 382 23.57 9.53 24.90
CA GLN A 382 24.18 8.70 23.86
C GLN A 382 23.46 7.36 23.75
N THR A 383 23.07 6.76 24.88
CA THR A 383 22.29 5.51 24.87
C THR A 383 20.94 5.71 24.16
N ILE A 384 20.24 6.82 24.40
CA ILE A 384 19.00 7.18 23.70
C ILE A 384 19.24 7.26 22.18
N ARG A 385 20.34 7.89 21.74
CA ARG A 385 20.67 7.98 20.30
C ARG A 385 20.92 6.60 19.68
N GLU A 386 21.58 5.69 20.40
CA GLU A 386 21.73 4.32 19.92
C GLU A 386 20.38 3.60 19.90
N MET A 387 19.52 3.77 20.91
CA MET A 387 18.15 3.22 20.87
C MET A 387 17.36 3.71 19.65
N GLN A 388 17.51 4.99 19.26
CA GLN A 388 16.87 5.53 18.06
C GLN A 388 17.35 4.88 16.75
N ARG A 389 18.55 4.28 16.73
CA ARG A 389 19.07 3.56 15.56
C ARG A 389 18.55 2.14 15.45
N TRP A 390 18.03 1.60 16.54
CA TRP A 390 17.56 0.22 16.71
C TRP A 390 16.07 0.16 17.09
N THR A 391 15.28 1.17 16.70
CA THR A 391 13.87 1.28 17.12
C THR A 391 12.98 0.15 16.61
N GLY A 392 13.27 -0.41 15.43
CA GLY A 392 12.48 -1.50 14.86
C GLY A 392 12.66 -2.81 15.62
N LEU A 393 13.89 -3.13 16.06
CA LEU A 393 14.11 -4.27 16.94
C LEU A 393 13.60 -3.99 18.36
N LEU A 394 13.82 -2.77 18.88
CA LEU A 394 13.37 -2.37 20.20
C LEU A 394 11.83 -2.17 20.31
N SER A 395 11.08 -2.13 19.20
CA SER A 395 9.61 -2.09 19.25
C SER A 395 8.98 -3.44 19.56
N ARG A 396 9.71 -4.54 19.38
CA ARG A 396 9.19 -5.90 19.61
C ARG A 396 8.91 -6.12 21.09
N ASN A 397 7.67 -6.55 21.41
CA ASN A 397 7.19 -6.74 22.78
C ASN A 397 8.10 -7.63 23.64
N THR A 398 8.64 -8.70 23.06
CA THR A 398 9.51 -9.67 23.74
C THR A 398 10.86 -9.03 24.09
N ILE A 399 11.46 -8.28 23.17
CA ILE A 399 12.69 -7.51 23.37
C ILE A 399 12.48 -6.39 24.40
N GLN A 400 11.36 -5.65 24.31
CA GLN A 400 11.02 -4.60 25.27
C GLN A 400 10.94 -5.14 26.71
N LYS A 401 10.30 -6.30 26.88
CA LYS A 401 10.20 -6.98 28.17
C LYS A 401 11.56 -7.43 28.68
N HIS A 402 12.40 -7.97 27.81
CA HIS A 402 13.73 -8.44 28.20
C HIS A 402 14.61 -7.29 28.73
N PHE A 403 14.56 -6.11 28.11
CA PHE A 403 15.35 -4.94 28.53
C PHE A 403 14.63 -4.00 29.51
N LEU A 404 13.57 -4.45 30.20
CA LEU A 404 12.79 -3.60 31.12
C LEU A 404 13.68 -2.95 32.18
N THR A 405 14.58 -3.71 32.80
CA THR A 405 15.45 -3.22 33.88
C THR A 405 16.45 -2.18 33.38
N GLU A 406 17.09 -2.41 32.23
CA GLU A 406 18.01 -1.47 31.60
C GLU A 406 17.27 -0.19 31.19
N ARG A 407 16.07 -0.31 30.62
CA ARG A 407 15.24 0.83 30.23
C ARG A 407 14.79 1.66 31.43
N ASP A 408 14.41 1.02 32.55
CA ASP A 408 14.07 1.70 33.80
C ASP A 408 15.27 2.42 34.44
N SER A 409 16.45 1.79 34.39
CA SER A 409 17.70 2.41 34.85
C SER A 409 18.07 3.63 34.00
N LEU A 410 17.88 3.54 32.68
CA LEU A 410 18.11 4.65 31.76
C LEU A 410 17.14 5.81 32.02
N ILE A 411 15.85 5.52 32.17
CA ILE A 411 14.85 6.53 32.58
C ILE A 411 15.28 7.22 33.87
N THR A 412 15.69 6.45 34.88
CA THR A 412 16.14 7.01 36.16
C THR A 412 17.36 7.93 36.00
N SER A 413 18.31 7.55 35.14
CA SER A 413 19.49 8.36 34.82
C SER A 413 19.11 9.66 34.10
N ILE A 414 18.13 9.62 33.20
CA ILE A 414 17.59 10.80 32.51
C ILE A 414 16.82 11.70 33.49
N THR A 415 16.02 11.13 34.39
CA THR A 415 15.33 11.88 35.44
C THR A 415 16.35 12.62 36.32
N ASN A 416 17.41 11.95 36.75
CA ASN A 416 18.49 12.59 37.52
C ASN A 416 19.18 13.71 36.74
N MET A 417 19.36 13.55 35.42
CA MET A 417 19.88 14.61 34.56
C MET A 417 18.95 15.83 34.51
N ILE A 418 17.63 15.62 34.42
CA ILE A 418 16.64 16.71 34.46
C ILE A 418 16.65 17.39 35.83
N SER A 419 16.70 16.63 36.94
CA SER A 419 16.80 17.19 38.29
C SER A 419 18.07 18.02 38.49
N LYS A 420 19.19 17.63 37.89
CA LYS A 420 20.42 18.45 37.89
C LYS A 420 20.24 19.76 37.12
N ILE A 421 19.53 19.74 35.99
CA ILE A 421 19.20 20.96 35.23
C ILE A 421 18.29 21.87 36.06
N GLU A 422 17.31 21.30 36.76
CA GLU A 422 16.42 22.04 37.67
C GLU A 422 17.19 22.66 38.84
N GLN A 423 18.10 21.90 39.46
CA GLN A 423 18.99 22.42 40.50
C GLN A 423 19.90 23.53 39.99
N GLU A 424 20.51 23.37 38.80
CA GLU A 424 21.33 24.41 38.16
C GLU A 424 20.52 25.68 37.91
N PHE A 425 19.28 25.52 37.42
CA PHE A 425 18.35 26.61 37.22
C PHE A 425 18.08 27.35 38.53
N ASN A 426 17.63 26.64 39.58
CA ASN A 426 17.28 27.23 40.88
C ASN A 426 18.48 27.91 41.57
N THR A 427 19.66 27.29 41.50
CA THR A 427 20.89 27.83 42.12
C THR A 427 21.33 29.12 41.45
N ARG A 428 21.22 29.20 40.11
CA ARG A 428 21.67 30.37 39.35
C ARG A 428 20.61 31.46 39.20
N SER A 429 19.33 31.11 39.25
CA SER A 429 18.24 32.08 39.24
C SER A 429 18.04 32.73 40.62
N GLY A 430 18.24 32.00 41.71
CA GLY A 430 18.20 32.54 43.07
C GLY A 430 19.41 33.40 43.46
N ALA A 431 20.56 33.21 42.80
CA ALA A 431 21.78 33.99 43.05
C ALA A 431 21.83 35.35 42.30
N ALA A 432 20.87 35.63 41.41
CA ALA A 432 20.82 36.89 40.65
C ALA A 432 20.13 38.04 41.41
N PHE A 433 19.57 37.78 42.59
CA PHE A 433 18.75 38.74 43.35
C PHE A 433 19.33 39.14 44.72
N LEU A 434 20.53 38.66 45.09
CA LEU A 434 21.19 39.06 46.33
C LEU A 434 22.41 39.92 46.00
N ASP A 435 22.35 41.13 46.53
CA ASP A 435 23.28 42.26 46.56
C ASP A 435 24.75 42.05 46.17
N ASP A 436 25.26 43.08 45.50
CA ASP A 436 26.65 43.49 45.29
C ASP A 436 27.73 42.69 46.05
N GLY A 437 28.42 41.79 45.34
CA GLY A 437 29.76 41.40 45.77
C GLY A 437 30.26 39.99 45.43
N GLU A 438 29.40 39.04 45.06
CA GLU A 438 29.85 37.67 44.78
C GLU A 438 29.71 37.29 43.30
N GLU A 439 30.80 36.76 42.74
CA GLU A 439 31.09 36.49 41.33
C GLU A 439 29.87 36.04 40.47
N GLU A 440 29.72 36.66 39.29
CA GLU A 440 28.70 36.32 38.29
C GLU A 440 28.75 34.83 37.88
N LYS A 441 27.78 34.04 38.38
CA LYS A 441 27.68 32.58 38.12
C LYS A 441 26.98 32.21 36.80
N LEU A 442 26.56 33.20 36.00
CA LEU A 442 25.95 32.97 34.68
C LEU A 442 27.03 33.10 33.59
N PRO A 443 27.15 32.12 32.67
CA PRO A 443 28.26 32.06 31.71
C PRO A 443 28.19 33.19 30.66
N TYR A 444 28.79 34.35 30.94
CA TYR A 444 28.78 35.54 30.07
C TYR A 444 29.26 35.23 28.64
N GLN A 445 28.44 35.57 27.63
CA GLN A 445 28.86 35.59 26.24
C GLN A 445 29.13 37.02 25.79
N ILE A 446 30.35 37.27 25.32
CA ILE A 446 30.82 38.57 24.83
C ILE A 446 29.88 39.07 23.72
N GLY A 447 29.30 40.26 23.89
CA GLY A 447 28.46 40.92 22.89
C GLY A 447 26.95 40.98 23.18
N PHE A 448 26.47 40.37 24.27
CA PHE A 448 25.06 40.45 24.71
C PHE A 448 24.90 41.27 26.01
N SER A 449 23.76 41.95 26.16
CA SER A 449 23.38 42.53 27.45
C SER A 449 23.00 41.44 28.46
N LYS A 450 23.13 41.72 29.76
CA LYS A 450 22.87 40.75 30.84
C LYS A 450 21.46 40.13 30.73
N ASN A 451 20.45 40.97 30.44
CA ASN A 451 19.06 40.53 30.29
C ASN A 451 18.88 39.60 29.08
N ILE A 452 19.51 39.91 27.94
CA ILE A 452 19.44 39.06 26.75
C ILE A 452 20.13 37.73 27.01
N HIS A 453 21.25 37.75 27.71
CA HIS A 453 21.98 36.53 28.07
C HIS A 453 21.17 35.60 28.98
N GLN A 454 20.49 36.15 30.00
CA GLN A 454 19.59 35.40 30.87
C GLN A 454 18.45 34.74 30.06
N ILE A 455 17.83 35.47 29.14
CA ILE A 455 16.76 34.94 28.27
C ILE A 455 17.30 33.79 27.39
N VAL A 456 18.48 33.97 26.79
CA VAL A 456 19.10 32.94 25.93
C VAL A 456 19.44 31.68 26.73
N TRP A 457 19.98 31.82 27.94
CA TRP A 457 20.28 30.71 28.83
C TRP A 457 19.01 29.95 29.26
N CYS A 458 17.96 30.66 29.69
CA CYS A 458 16.67 30.05 30.02
C CYS A 458 16.06 29.32 28.82
N LYS A 459 16.06 29.93 27.63
CA LYS A 459 15.58 29.29 26.39
C LYS A 459 16.40 28.05 26.03
N SER A 460 17.71 28.05 26.27
CA SER A 460 18.58 26.89 26.03
C SER A 460 18.23 25.72 26.94
N LEU A 461 18.03 25.97 28.25
CA LEU A 461 17.59 24.93 29.20
C LEU A 461 16.22 24.36 28.84
N ILE A 462 15.26 25.24 28.51
CA ILE A 462 13.93 24.86 28.01
C ILE A 462 14.03 23.98 26.76
N GLY A 463 14.84 24.38 25.78
CA GLY A 463 15.05 23.61 24.56
C GLY A 463 15.65 22.23 24.82
N LYS A 464 16.62 22.16 25.73
CA LYS A 464 17.28 20.90 26.14
C LYS A 464 16.28 19.95 26.80
N VAL A 465 15.49 20.42 27.76
CA VAL A 465 14.49 19.61 28.47
C VAL A 465 13.38 19.15 27.52
N LYS A 466 12.86 20.03 26.65
CA LYS A 466 11.85 19.65 25.63
C LYS A 466 12.34 18.54 24.71
N ARG A 467 13.59 18.63 24.23
CA ARG A 467 14.18 17.58 23.38
C ARG A 467 14.28 16.25 24.11
N ILE A 468 14.74 16.26 25.37
CA ILE A 468 14.84 15.04 26.19
C ILE A 468 13.45 14.40 26.35
N ILE A 469 12.42 15.20 26.63
CA ILE A 469 11.03 14.74 26.76
C ILE A 469 10.52 14.06 25.49
N GLN A 470 10.70 14.70 24.33
CA GLN A 470 10.28 14.15 23.04
C GLN A 470 10.94 12.80 22.77
N LEU A 471 12.23 12.67 23.08
CA LEU A 471 12.96 11.41 22.95
C LEU A 471 12.41 10.32 23.87
N ILE A 472 12.05 10.67 25.11
CA ILE A 472 11.45 9.70 26.04
C ILE A 472 10.06 9.26 25.53
N GLN A 473 9.25 10.17 25.01
CA GLN A 473 7.91 9.87 24.48
C GLN A 473 7.97 8.84 23.36
N GLN A 474 8.95 8.98 22.48
CA GLN A 474 9.10 8.11 21.33
C GLN A 474 9.56 6.69 21.73
N LEU A 475 10.39 6.55 22.77
CA LEU A 475 11.09 5.29 23.08
C LEU A 475 10.57 4.54 24.32
N PHE A 476 9.77 5.19 25.17
CA PHE A 476 9.31 4.65 26.45
C PHE A 476 7.81 4.90 26.71
N SER A 477 7.01 4.98 25.65
CA SER A 477 5.56 5.17 25.75
C SER A 477 4.85 4.03 26.52
N ASP A 478 5.45 2.85 26.57
CA ASP A 478 5.00 1.65 27.28
C ASP A 478 5.33 1.66 28.79
N ILE A 479 6.28 2.48 29.25
CA ILE A 479 6.71 2.50 30.65
C ILE A 479 5.94 3.56 31.43
N LYS A 480 5.08 3.15 32.38
CA LYS A 480 4.29 4.09 33.22
C LYS A 480 5.11 5.19 33.90
N LYS A 481 6.36 4.90 34.28
CA LYS A 481 7.28 5.88 34.90
C LYS A 481 7.63 7.04 33.94
N SER A 482 7.63 6.83 32.63
CA SER A 482 7.83 7.89 31.65
C SER A 482 6.71 8.95 31.73
N ALA A 483 5.47 8.51 32.03
CA ALA A 483 4.33 9.40 32.21
C ALA A 483 4.51 10.41 33.36
N LEU A 484 5.19 9.99 34.44
CA LEU A 484 5.47 10.84 35.60
C LEU A 484 6.47 11.96 35.28
N ILE A 485 7.44 11.71 34.40
CA ILE A 485 8.42 12.72 33.96
C ILE A 485 7.71 13.88 33.27
N TYR A 486 6.64 13.61 32.50
CA TYR A 486 5.83 14.67 31.87
C TYR A 486 5.11 15.51 32.90
N SER A 487 4.52 14.89 33.92
CA SER A 487 3.82 15.61 35.00
C SER A 487 4.76 16.47 35.84
N TYR A 488 6.00 16.01 36.04
CA TYR A 488 7.01 16.70 36.82
C TYR A 488 7.51 17.94 36.07
N VAL A 489 7.83 17.79 34.79
CA VAL A 489 8.35 18.90 33.97
C VAL A 489 7.26 19.92 33.62
N LEU A 490 6.02 19.52 33.36
CA LEU A 490 4.91 20.46 33.14
C LEU A 490 4.62 21.33 34.37
N LYS A 491 4.82 20.78 35.59
CA LYS A 491 4.75 21.56 36.84
C LYS A 491 5.90 22.56 36.95
N SER A 492 7.13 22.16 36.62
CA SER A 492 8.29 23.08 36.58
C SER A 492 8.17 24.14 35.46
N TYR A 493 7.51 23.83 34.34
CA TYR A 493 7.23 24.79 33.24
C TYR A 493 6.22 25.88 33.61
N LYS A 494 5.21 25.58 34.43
CA LYS A 494 4.25 26.59 34.90
C LYS A 494 4.92 27.70 35.72
N ILE A 495 6.05 27.40 36.36
CA ILE A 495 6.84 28.38 37.12
C ILE A 495 7.64 29.31 36.18
N SER A 496 8.04 28.83 35.00
CA SER A 496 8.80 29.62 34.00
C SER A 496 7.95 30.50 33.06
N LEU A 497 6.62 30.42 33.12
CA LEU A 497 5.70 31.31 32.37
C LEU A 497 5.34 32.60 33.13
N ILE A 498 5.89 32.78 34.34
CA ILE A 498 5.68 33.95 35.21
C ILE A 498 6.85 34.96 35.13
N ILE A 499 7.92 34.60 34.41
CA ILE A 499 9.00 35.53 34.01
C ILE A 499 8.75 35.92 32.56
#